data_AF-D5MSX0-F1
#
_entry.id   AF-D5MSX0-F1
#
_cell.length_a   1.000
_cell.length_b   1.000
_cell.length_c   1.000
_cell.angle_alpha   90.00
_cell.angle_beta   90.00
_cell.angle_gamma   90.00
#
_symmetry.space_group_name_H-M   'P 1'
#
loop_
_entity.id
_entity.type
_entity.pdbx_description
1 polymer ?
#
loop_
_entity_poly.entity_id
_entity_poly.type
_entity_poly.pdbx_seq_one_letter_code
_entity_poly.pdbx_strand_id
1 'polypeptide(L)'
;MPREPSPPSITETAFDCPHCGAYTTQYWFDVYANARDRNATPHIPDGDTRQQITEAKGIPDEEKPNLLEWCDKMDAGLIFLEKNDGKYVYRDVNNLNLSQCYNCDKVAVWVHGNLIHPNEKLGVLPNPDLPDHIIRDYEEARGILSDSPRGASALLRLCVQKLCIHLGEKGKNIDDDIASLVSKGLNPLVQKSLDIVRVIGNEAVHPGVIDLNDDRDTASQLLILINSIADQMISHPKKVEELYGKLPENKREAMEKGNNKVKRSE
;
A
#
# COMPACT_ATOMS: atom_id res chain seq x y z
N MET A 1 -24.43 -7.60 -7.41
CA MET A 1 -23.72 -6.43 -7.95
C MET A 1 -22.63 -6.07 -6.96
N PRO A 2 -21.41 -5.71 -7.38
CA PRO A 2 -20.41 -5.18 -6.47
C PRO A 2 -20.93 -3.89 -5.82
N ARG A 3 -20.67 -3.68 -4.52
CA ARG A 3 -21.02 -2.44 -3.82
C ARG A 3 -20.18 -1.28 -4.37
N GLU A 4 -20.78 -0.13 -4.61
CA GLU A 4 -20.01 1.08 -4.95
C GLU A 4 -19.16 1.54 -3.76
N PRO A 5 -17.91 1.97 -3.97
CA PRO A 5 -17.08 2.51 -2.89
C PRO A 5 -17.77 3.66 -2.16
N SER A 6 -17.72 3.63 -0.83
CA SER A 6 -18.23 4.67 0.06
C SER A 6 -17.01 5.31 0.72
N PRO A 7 -16.52 6.45 0.20
CA PRO A 7 -15.29 7.05 0.70
C PRO A 7 -15.45 7.51 2.16
N PRO A 8 -14.34 7.68 2.90
CA PRO A 8 -14.37 8.23 4.24
C PRO A 8 -15.13 9.56 4.30
N SER A 9 -16.06 9.68 5.24
CA SER A 9 -16.86 10.90 5.42
C SER A 9 -17.06 11.22 6.90
N ILE A 10 -16.87 12.49 7.25
CA ILE A 10 -17.09 12.97 8.63
C ILE A 10 -18.56 13.05 9.03
N THR A 11 -19.48 13.05 8.07
CA THR A 11 -20.92 13.15 8.32
C THR A 11 -21.61 11.78 8.38
N GLU A 12 -20.86 10.70 8.20
CA GLU A 12 -21.39 9.34 8.12
C GLU A 12 -20.86 8.48 9.28
N THR A 13 -21.68 7.50 9.69
CA THR A 13 -21.28 6.54 10.73
C THR A 13 -20.71 5.25 10.15
N ALA A 14 -20.87 4.99 8.85
CA ALA A 14 -20.31 3.82 8.17
C ALA A 14 -19.82 4.19 6.77
N PHE A 15 -18.59 3.79 6.46
CA PHE A 15 -17.92 4.00 5.17
C PHE A 15 -16.77 3.00 5.00
N ASP A 16 -16.11 3.00 3.84
CA ASP A 16 -14.90 2.22 3.61
C ASP A 16 -13.76 2.74 4.47
N CYS A 17 -13.33 1.92 5.43
CA CYS A 17 -12.27 2.29 6.35
C CYS A 17 -11.01 2.68 5.57
N PRO A 18 -10.43 3.88 5.82
CA PRO A 18 -9.24 4.33 5.09
C PRO A 18 -7.99 3.50 5.39
N HIS A 19 -8.01 2.68 6.44
CA HIS A 19 -6.91 1.80 6.82
C HIS A 19 -6.98 0.38 6.23
N CYS A 20 -8.17 -0.22 6.17
CA CYS A 20 -8.33 -1.62 5.77
C CYS A 20 -9.28 -1.85 4.59
N GLY A 21 -9.96 -0.81 4.10
CA GLY A 21 -10.89 -0.88 2.97
C GLY A 21 -12.22 -1.59 3.28
N ALA A 22 -12.42 -2.10 4.50
CA ALA A 22 -13.69 -2.70 4.90
C ALA A 22 -14.78 -1.64 5.06
N TYR A 23 -15.94 -1.86 4.45
CA TYR A 23 -17.14 -1.07 4.72
C TYR A 23 -17.67 -1.42 6.11
N THR A 24 -17.56 -0.51 7.07
CA THR A 24 -17.96 -0.77 8.45
C THR A 24 -18.26 0.51 9.22
N THR A 25 -19.01 0.36 10.31
CA THR A 25 -19.25 1.44 11.27
C THR A 25 -17.94 1.95 11.86
N GLN A 26 -17.89 3.25 12.10
CA GLN A 26 -16.80 3.94 12.77
C GLN A 26 -17.30 4.54 14.08
N TYR A 27 -16.49 4.44 15.13
CA TYR A 27 -16.74 5.11 16.40
C TYR A 27 -16.09 6.48 16.40
N TRP A 28 -16.83 7.51 16.77
CA TRP A 28 -16.36 8.89 16.78
C TRP A 28 -15.96 9.32 18.20
N PHE A 29 -14.88 10.10 18.28
CA PHE A 29 -14.35 10.60 19.54
C PHE A 29 -14.05 12.10 19.45
N ASP A 30 -14.50 12.82 20.48
CA ASP A 30 -14.08 14.19 20.75
C ASP A 30 -12.65 14.20 21.28
N VAL A 31 -11.90 15.25 20.93
CA VAL A 31 -10.52 15.42 21.38
C VAL A 31 -10.46 16.47 22.47
N TYR A 32 -9.75 16.15 23.54
CA TYR A 32 -9.54 17.03 24.68
C TYR A 32 -8.06 17.32 24.90
N ALA A 33 -7.73 18.53 25.37
CA ALA A 33 -6.35 18.95 25.59
C ALA A 33 -6.08 19.29 27.07
N ASN A 34 -5.04 18.68 27.63
CA ASN A 34 -4.46 19.09 28.91
C ASN A 34 -3.15 19.83 28.69
N ALA A 35 -3.01 20.97 29.36
CA ALA A 35 -1.73 21.69 29.37
C ALA A 35 -0.68 20.86 30.13
N ARG A 36 0.52 20.77 29.56
CA ARG A 36 1.68 20.24 30.29
C ARG A 36 2.25 21.30 31.23
N ASP A 37 3.10 20.86 32.15
CA ASP A 37 3.85 21.74 33.04
C ASP A 37 4.74 22.73 32.29
N ARG A 38 5.07 23.83 32.96
CA ARG A 38 5.90 24.90 32.41
C ARG A 38 7.29 24.33 32.07
N ASN A 39 7.60 24.28 30.77
CA ASN A 39 8.83 23.71 30.16
C ASN A 39 8.80 22.20 29.84
N ALA A 40 7.64 21.54 29.85
CA ALA A 40 7.52 20.16 29.41
C ALA A 40 7.15 20.05 27.91
N THR A 41 7.92 19.27 27.15
CA THR A 41 7.65 18.90 25.75
C THR A 41 7.01 17.51 25.65
N PRO A 42 6.44 17.11 24.50
CA PRO A 42 6.10 15.71 24.29
C PRO A 42 7.32 14.82 24.50
N HIS A 43 7.11 13.70 25.19
CA HIS A 43 8.10 12.64 25.30
C HIS A 43 7.74 11.56 24.27
N ILE A 44 8.68 11.29 23.36
CA ILE A 44 8.62 10.16 22.43
C ILE A 44 9.65 9.16 22.96
N PRO A 45 9.27 7.91 23.25
CA PRO A 45 10.22 6.90 23.69
C PRO A 45 11.28 6.69 22.60
N ASP A 46 12.49 6.39 23.04
CA ASP A 46 13.61 6.00 22.18
C ASP A 46 14.02 4.54 22.44
N GLY A 47 14.98 4.03 21.66
CA GLY A 47 15.46 2.65 21.79
C GLY A 47 15.96 2.30 23.19
N ASP A 48 16.52 3.28 23.92
CA ASP A 48 17.01 3.10 25.28
C ASP A 48 15.84 2.97 26.29
N THR A 49 14.71 3.62 26.01
CA THR A 49 13.50 3.58 26.84
C THR A 49 12.95 2.16 26.98
N ARG A 50 12.96 1.36 25.90
CA ARG A 50 12.53 -0.04 25.92
C ARG A 50 13.38 -0.89 26.88
N GLN A 51 14.69 -0.70 26.84
CA GLN A 51 15.63 -1.41 27.68
C GLN A 51 15.44 -1.01 29.15
N GLN A 52 15.26 0.29 29.41
CA GLN A 52 14.98 0.81 30.75
C GLN A 52 13.70 0.24 31.38
N ILE A 53 12.61 0.11 30.61
CA ILE A 53 11.35 -0.49 31.10
C ILE A 53 11.56 -1.97 31.46
N THR A 54 12.31 -2.69 30.64
CA THR A 54 12.58 -4.12 30.84
C THR A 54 13.43 -4.37 32.11
N GLU A 55 14.45 -3.53 32.31
CA GLU A 55 15.41 -3.64 33.41
C GLU A 55 14.95 -2.93 34.70
N ALA A 56 13.89 -2.12 34.63
CA ALA A 56 13.36 -1.38 35.76
C ALA A 56 12.85 -2.33 36.87
N LYS A 57 13.50 -2.24 38.04
CA LYS A 57 13.10 -2.98 39.24
C LYS A 57 11.89 -2.36 39.97
N GLY A 58 11.53 -1.13 39.61
CA GLY A 58 10.41 -0.39 40.23
C GLY A 58 9.07 -0.57 39.52
N ILE A 59 9.04 -1.26 38.37
CA ILE A 59 7.83 -1.50 37.59
C ILE A 59 7.38 -2.95 37.85
N PRO A 60 6.13 -3.19 38.27
CA PRO A 60 5.59 -4.54 38.42
C PRO A 60 5.72 -5.34 37.12
N ASP A 61 6.12 -6.61 37.21
CA ASP A 61 6.32 -7.46 36.02
C ASP A 61 5.03 -7.63 35.20
N GLU A 62 3.86 -7.46 35.80
CA GLU A 62 2.54 -7.49 35.13
C GLU A 62 2.27 -6.25 34.27
N GLU A 63 2.89 -5.11 34.56
CA GLU A 63 2.70 -3.85 33.82
C GLU A 63 3.71 -3.69 32.68
N LYS A 64 4.87 -4.36 32.77
CA LYS A 64 5.92 -4.29 31.75
C LYS A 64 5.44 -4.62 30.33
N PRO A 65 4.59 -5.65 30.09
CA PRO A 65 4.09 -5.94 28.74
C PRO A 65 3.28 -4.77 28.16
N ASN A 66 2.42 -4.14 28.96
CA ASN A 66 1.60 -3.01 28.50
C ASN A 66 2.47 -1.79 28.16
N LEU A 67 3.50 -1.53 28.96
CA LEU A 67 4.46 -0.44 28.70
C LEU A 67 5.32 -0.70 27.46
N LEU A 68 5.72 -1.95 27.23
CA LEU A 68 6.42 -2.34 26.00
C LEU A 68 5.51 -2.22 24.77
N GLU A 69 4.24 -2.62 24.88
CA GLU A 69 3.25 -2.43 23.81
C GLU A 69 3.01 -0.94 23.53
N TRP A 70 2.98 -0.11 24.57
CA TRP A 70 2.92 1.36 24.42
C TRP A 70 4.14 1.90 23.66
N CYS A 71 5.35 1.46 24.03
CA CYS A 71 6.57 1.82 23.28
C CYS A 71 6.47 1.37 21.82
N ASP A 72 6.06 0.13 21.56
CA ASP A 72 5.91 -0.40 20.20
C ASP A 72 4.93 0.44 19.36
N LYS A 73 3.81 0.86 19.95
CA LYS A 73 2.83 1.73 19.27
C LYS A 73 3.37 3.12 19.00
N MET A 74 4.09 3.70 19.97
CA MET A 74 4.72 5.02 19.84
C MET A 74 5.83 5.02 18.79
N ASP A 75 6.72 4.02 18.81
CA ASP A 75 7.81 3.84 17.86
C ASP A 75 7.29 3.64 16.42
N ALA A 76 6.18 2.92 16.27
CA ALA A 76 5.51 2.73 15.00
C ALA A 76 4.75 3.98 14.50
N GLY A 77 4.71 5.07 15.27
CA GLY A 77 3.98 6.29 14.94
C GLY A 77 2.47 6.08 14.84
N LEU A 78 1.94 5.06 15.53
CA LEU A 78 0.51 4.74 15.49
C LEU A 78 -0.29 5.76 16.29
N ILE A 79 -1.50 6.03 15.80
CA ILE A 79 -2.50 6.82 16.53
C ILE A 79 -3.40 5.82 17.24
N PHE A 80 -3.40 5.86 18.57
CA PHE A 80 -4.14 4.94 19.42
C PHE A 80 -4.83 5.67 20.57
N LEU A 81 -5.94 5.10 21.04
CA LEU A 81 -6.73 5.64 22.14
C LEU A 81 -6.42 4.83 23.41
N GLU A 82 -6.07 5.53 24.48
CA GLU A 82 -5.86 4.93 25.80
C GLU A 82 -6.95 5.35 26.77
N LYS A 83 -7.17 4.51 27.78
CA LYS A 83 -8.07 4.86 28.87
C LYS A 83 -7.46 6.01 29.66
N ASN A 84 -8.27 7.02 29.93
CA ASN A 84 -7.91 8.08 30.86
C ASN A 84 -8.18 7.57 32.29
N ASP A 85 -7.20 7.69 33.18
CA ASP A 85 -7.28 7.32 34.62
C ASP A 85 -8.18 8.27 35.44
N GLY A 86 -9.27 8.78 34.86
CA GLY A 86 -10.20 9.69 35.51
C GLY A 86 -9.69 11.13 35.66
N LYS A 87 -8.66 11.55 34.91
CA LYS A 87 -8.22 12.94 34.90
C LYS A 87 -9.27 13.81 34.20
N TYR A 88 -9.80 14.80 34.92
CA TYR A 88 -10.68 15.82 34.35
C TYR A 88 -9.92 16.68 33.34
N VAL A 89 -10.43 16.75 32.11
CA VAL A 89 -9.90 17.61 31.04
C VAL A 89 -10.86 18.78 30.87
N TYR A 90 -10.32 20.01 30.87
CA TYR A 90 -11.13 21.24 30.87
C TYR A 90 -11.15 21.98 29.53
N ARG A 91 -10.50 21.44 28.50
CA ARG A 91 -10.41 22.09 27.19
C ARG A 91 -10.79 21.11 26.10
N ASP A 92 -11.84 21.46 25.38
CA ASP A 92 -12.24 20.79 24.15
C ASP A 92 -11.37 21.30 22.99
N VAL A 93 -10.95 20.38 22.12
CA VAL A 93 -10.25 20.71 20.89
C VAL A 93 -11.27 20.76 19.76
N ASN A 94 -11.67 21.96 19.35
CA ASN A 94 -12.57 22.15 18.23
C ASN A 94 -11.87 21.93 16.88
N ASN A 95 -12.62 21.46 15.87
CA ASN A 95 -12.14 21.13 14.51
C ASN A 95 -11.11 20.00 14.42
N LEU A 96 -10.92 19.20 15.47
CA LEU A 96 -10.12 17.98 15.43
C LEU A 96 -11.00 16.81 15.91
N ASN A 97 -11.20 15.81 15.05
CA ASN A 97 -12.04 14.66 15.36
C ASN A 97 -11.26 13.36 15.11
N LEU A 98 -11.56 12.33 15.89
CA LEU A 98 -11.01 10.99 15.68
C LEU A 98 -12.13 10.01 15.34
N SER A 99 -11.85 9.08 14.44
CA SER A 99 -12.74 7.95 14.16
C SER A 99 -11.99 6.62 14.28
N GLN A 100 -12.57 5.61 14.92
CA GLN A 100 -11.99 4.28 15.03
C GLN A 100 -12.81 3.25 14.25
N CYS A 101 -12.11 2.44 13.45
CA CYS A 101 -12.73 1.40 12.66
C CYS A 101 -13.14 0.20 13.50
N TYR A 102 -14.41 -0.21 13.42
CA TYR A 102 -14.91 -1.41 14.11
C TYR A 102 -14.21 -2.71 13.70
N ASN A 103 -13.69 -2.79 12.47
CA ASN A 103 -13.09 -4.02 11.95
C ASN A 103 -11.60 -4.17 12.25
N CYS A 104 -10.84 -3.06 12.29
CA CYS A 104 -9.38 -3.12 12.40
C CYS A 104 -8.80 -2.30 13.57
N ASP A 105 -9.66 -1.66 14.36
CA ASP A 105 -9.34 -0.86 15.55
C ASP A 105 -8.40 0.34 15.34
N LYS A 106 -7.99 0.59 14.09
CA LYS A 106 -7.14 1.73 13.72
C LYS A 106 -7.91 3.05 13.76
N VAL A 107 -7.21 4.09 14.18
CA VAL A 107 -7.75 5.45 14.34
C VAL A 107 -7.42 6.30 13.14
N ALA A 108 -8.40 7.05 12.65
CA ALA A 108 -8.25 8.09 11.65
C ALA A 108 -8.40 9.48 12.28
N VAL A 109 -7.64 10.45 11.77
CA VAL A 109 -7.61 11.84 12.25
C VAL A 109 -8.22 12.75 11.21
N TRP A 110 -9.09 13.63 11.66
CA TRP A 110 -9.82 14.57 10.82
C TRP A 110 -9.59 15.99 11.31
N VAL A 111 -9.26 16.89 10.39
CA VAL A 111 -9.19 18.33 10.67
C VAL A 111 -10.27 19.03 9.87
N HIS A 112 -11.15 19.74 10.58
CA HIS A 112 -12.40 20.27 10.06
C HIS A 112 -13.28 19.15 9.46
N GLY A 113 -13.26 18.94 8.14
CA GLY A 113 -13.92 17.83 7.47
C GLY A 113 -12.98 16.95 6.65
N ASN A 114 -11.67 17.24 6.66
CA ASN A 114 -10.68 16.55 5.84
C ASN A 114 -10.04 15.41 6.63
N LEU A 115 -9.96 14.23 6.02
CA LEU A 115 -9.18 13.12 6.54
C LEU A 115 -7.69 13.45 6.40
N ILE A 116 -6.98 13.55 7.52
CA ILE A 116 -5.54 13.85 7.59
C ILE A 116 -4.72 12.59 7.85
N HIS A 117 -5.28 11.60 8.57
CA HIS A 117 -4.63 10.31 8.79
C HIS A 117 -5.65 9.17 8.72
N PRO A 118 -5.34 8.03 8.06
CA PRO A 118 -4.11 7.78 7.31
C PRO A 118 -4.08 8.63 6.05
N ASN A 119 -2.90 8.87 5.49
CA ASN A 119 -2.81 9.51 4.18
C ASN A 119 -3.67 8.73 3.19
N GLU A 120 -4.50 9.45 2.44
CA GLU A 120 -5.40 8.85 1.47
C GLU A 120 -4.57 8.09 0.43
N LYS A 121 -4.72 6.76 0.40
CA LYS A 121 -4.04 5.93 -0.60
C LYS A 121 -4.73 6.11 -1.93
N LEU A 122 -4.17 6.98 -2.75
CA LEU A 122 -4.73 7.31 -4.06
C LEU A 122 -4.45 6.21 -5.08
N GLY A 123 -5.30 6.15 -6.11
CA GLY A 123 -5.17 5.23 -7.23
C GLY A 123 -5.66 3.80 -6.95
N VAL A 124 -5.42 2.92 -7.92
CA VAL A 124 -5.97 1.55 -7.95
C VAL A 124 -5.28 0.63 -6.93
N LEU A 125 -6.03 -0.33 -6.37
CA LEU A 125 -5.47 -1.36 -5.48
C LEU A 125 -4.47 -2.25 -6.23
N PRO A 126 -3.40 -2.76 -5.58
CA PRO A 126 -2.47 -3.69 -6.21
C PRO A 126 -3.15 -5.00 -6.58
N ASN A 127 -2.68 -5.61 -7.67
CA ASN A 127 -3.08 -6.97 -8.03
C ASN A 127 -2.64 -7.96 -6.92
N PRO A 128 -3.55 -8.79 -6.37
CA PRO A 128 -3.25 -9.71 -5.27
C PRO A 128 -2.27 -10.83 -5.63
N ASP A 129 -2.04 -11.11 -6.92
CA ASP A 129 -1.05 -12.09 -7.38
C ASP A 129 0.36 -11.49 -7.49
N LEU A 130 0.54 -10.18 -7.24
CA LEU A 130 1.87 -9.59 -7.16
C LEU A 130 2.68 -10.16 -5.98
N PRO A 131 4.00 -10.29 -6.11
CA PRO A 131 4.86 -10.64 -4.98
C PRO A 131 4.75 -9.64 -3.80
N ASP A 132 4.75 -10.14 -2.56
CA ASP A 132 4.59 -9.31 -1.34
C ASP A 132 5.52 -8.10 -1.26
N HIS A 133 6.77 -8.26 -1.68
CA HIS A 133 7.76 -7.18 -1.66
C HIS A 133 7.46 -6.07 -2.67
N ILE A 134 6.75 -6.38 -3.76
CA ILE A 134 6.28 -5.39 -4.75
C ILE A 134 4.99 -4.73 -4.25
N ILE A 135 4.08 -5.51 -3.63
CA ILE A 135 2.86 -4.98 -3.01
C ILE A 135 3.19 -3.91 -1.96
N ARG A 136 4.22 -4.15 -1.12
CA ARG A 136 4.64 -3.18 -0.11
C ARG A 136 5.06 -1.84 -0.72
N ASP A 137 5.97 -1.86 -1.69
CA ASP A 137 6.44 -0.64 -2.37
C ASP A 137 5.30 0.07 -3.13
N TYR A 138 4.39 -0.71 -3.74
CA TYR A 138 3.23 -0.20 -4.44
C TYR A 138 2.26 0.51 -3.50
N GLU A 139 1.97 -0.10 -2.36
CA GLU A 139 1.13 0.48 -1.30
C GLU A 139 1.76 1.71 -0.64
N GLU A 140 3.08 1.74 -0.54
CA GLU A 140 3.83 2.93 -0.09
C GLU A 140 3.71 4.06 -1.11
N ALA A 141 3.91 3.76 -2.40
CA ALA A 141 3.74 4.73 -3.47
C ALA A 141 2.34 5.35 -3.49
N ARG A 142 1.30 4.54 -3.28
CA ARG A 142 -0.09 5.02 -3.17
C ARG A 142 -0.30 5.94 -1.97
N GLY A 143 0.35 5.66 -0.85
CA GLY A 143 0.25 6.46 0.37
C GLY A 143 0.97 7.81 0.33
N ILE A 144 1.97 7.96 -0.56
CA ILE A 144 2.69 9.23 -0.74
C ILE A 144 2.31 9.96 -2.03
N LEU A 145 1.39 9.41 -2.84
CA LEU A 145 1.01 9.97 -4.14
C LEU A 145 0.47 11.40 -4.06
N SER A 146 -0.29 11.73 -3.00
CA SER A 146 -0.79 13.09 -2.75
C SER A 146 0.31 14.07 -2.39
N ASP A 147 1.25 13.63 -1.54
CA ASP A 147 2.21 14.47 -0.86
C ASP A 147 3.49 14.64 -1.69
N SER A 148 3.89 13.58 -2.40
CA SER A 148 5.06 13.51 -3.24
C SER A 148 4.80 12.64 -4.47
N PRO A 149 4.16 13.20 -5.52
CA PRO A 149 3.98 12.50 -6.79
C PRO A 149 5.30 12.01 -7.39
N ARG A 150 6.38 12.79 -7.22
CA ARG A 150 7.76 12.42 -7.56
C ARG A 150 8.25 11.18 -6.81
N GLY A 151 8.06 11.15 -5.50
CA GLY A 151 8.42 9.99 -4.68
C GLY A 151 7.62 8.75 -5.07
N ALA A 152 6.31 8.91 -5.29
CA ALA A 152 5.44 7.85 -5.76
C ALA A 152 5.89 7.29 -7.11
N SER A 153 6.15 8.15 -8.10
CA SER A 153 6.66 7.74 -9.42
C SER A 153 7.98 6.97 -9.32
N ALA A 154 8.91 7.40 -8.46
CA ALA A 154 10.17 6.69 -8.24
C ALA A 154 9.96 5.28 -7.65
N LEU A 155 9.11 5.15 -6.63
CA LEU A 155 8.75 3.85 -6.05
C LEU A 155 8.04 2.94 -7.07
N LEU A 156 7.16 3.49 -7.89
CA LEU A 156 6.45 2.72 -8.92
C LEU A 156 7.38 2.26 -10.04
N ARG A 157 8.35 3.07 -10.45
CA ARG A 157 9.39 2.64 -11.39
C ARG A 157 10.23 1.50 -10.80
N LEU A 158 10.57 1.56 -9.51
CA LEU A 158 11.23 0.46 -8.82
C LEU A 158 10.35 -0.81 -8.79
N CYS A 159 9.04 -0.67 -8.58
CA CYS A 159 8.09 -1.79 -8.66
C CYS A 159 8.13 -2.47 -10.04
N VAL A 160 8.14 -1.68 -11.13
CA VAL A 160 8.25 -2.22 -12.49
C VAL A 160 9.56 -2.98 -12.68
N GLN A 161 10.70 -2.42 -12.24
CA GLN A 161 12.01 -3.11 -12.33
C GLN A 161 11.99 -4.44 -11.57
N LYS A 162 11.49 -4.45 -10.33
CA LYS A 162 11.36 -5.67 -9.52
C LYS A 162 10.43 -6.69 -10.18
N LEU A 163 9.34 -6.24 -10.80
CA LEU A 163 8.42 -7.08 -11.55
C LEU A 163 9.11 -7.72 -12.77
N CYS A 164 9.89 -6.96 -13.53
CA CYS A 164 10.67 -7.49 -14.65
C CYS A 164 11.65 -8.58 -14.20
N ILE A 165 12.37 -8.36 -13.09
CA ILE A 165 13.27 -9.37 -12.50
C ILE A 165 12.49 -10.64 -12.12
N HIS A 166 11.31 -10.48 -11.50
CA HIS A 166 10.46 -11.60 -11.13
C HIS A 166 10.00 -12.42 -12.33
N LEU A 167 9.79 -11.77 -13.48
CA LEU A 167 9.42 -12.41 -14.75
C LEU A 167 10.64 -13.01 -15.51
N GLY A 168 11.83 -12.99 -14.91
CA GLY A 168 13.04 -13.61 -15.47
C GLY A 168 13.85 -12.69 -16.39
N GLU A 169 13.67 -11.38 -16.31
CA GLU A 169 14.49 -10.38 -16.98
C GLU A 169 15.64 -9.87 -16.09
N LYS A 170 16.51 -9.01 -16.64
CA LYS A 170 17.72 -8.57 -15.95
C LYS A 170 17.49 -7.41 -14.98
N GLY A 171 16.42 -6.64 -15.15
CA GLY A 171 16.09 -5.49 -14.29
C GLY A 171 17.01 -4.30 -14.43
N LYS A 172 17.95 -4.31 -15.40
CA LYS A 172 19.00 -3.30 -15.56
C LYS A 172 18.59 -2.16 -16.47
N ASN A 173 17.86 -2.50 -17.53
CA ASN A 173 17.37 -1.55 -18.50
C ASN A 173 15.92 -1.91 -18.78
N ILE A 174 15.02 -1.04 -18.38
CA ILE A 174 13.59 -1.26 -18.53
C ILE A 174 13.21 -1.45 -20.00
N ASP A 175 13.94 -0.81 -20.93
CA ASP A 175 13.70 -0.91 -22.37
C ASP A 175 13.97 -2.33 -22.90
N ASP A 176 15.10 -2.91 -22.48
CA ASP A 176 15.51 -4.26 -22.90
C ASP A 176 14.60 -5.32 -22.28
N ASP A 177 14.21 -5.10 -21.00
CA ASP A 177 13.33 -6.01 -20.28
C ASP A 177 11.91 -5.98 -20.88
N ILE A 178 11.38 -4.80 -21.22
CA ILE A 178 10.07 -4.66 -21.90
C ILE A 178 10.08 -5.35 -23.26
N ALA A 179 11.11 -5.10 -24.08
CA ALA A 179 11.24 -5.73 -25.40
C ALA A 179 11.33 -7.26 -25.28
N SER A 180 12.04 -7.76 -24.27
CA SER A 180 12.13 -9.19 -23.96
C SER A 180 10.79 -9.77 -23.52
N LEU A 181 10.03 -9.08 -22.65
CA LEU A 181 8.68 -9.51 -22.25
C LEU A 181 7.71 -9.57 -23.43
N VAL A 182 7.77 -8.62 -24.37
CA VAL A 182 6.99 -8.65 -25.62
C VAL A 182 7.34 -9.86 -26.46
N SER A 183 8.63 -10.19 -26.59
CA SER A 183 9.06 -11.40 -27.29
C SER A 183 8.57 -12.70 -26.64
N LYS A 184 8.30 -12.67 -25.32
CA LYS A 184 7.77 -13.80 -24.53
C LYS A 184 6.24 -13.89 -24.53
N GLY A 185 5.55 -13.04 -25.29
CA GLY A 185 4.09 -13.10 -25.46
C GLY A 185 3.29 -12.05 -24.69
N LEU A 186 3.94 -11.01 -24.16
CA LEU A 186 3.23 -9.84 -23.63
C LEU A 186 2.38 -9.20 -24.73
N ASN A 187 1.12 -8.90 -24.43
CA ASN A 187 0.18 -8.36 -25.41
C ASN A 187 0.72 -7.03 -25.99
N PRO A 188 0.67 -6.83 -27.32
CA PRO A 188 1.06 -5.56 -27.95
C PRO A 188 0.35 -4.32 -27.38
N LEU A 189 -0.81 -4.47 -26.75
CA LEU A 189 -1.49 -3.39 -26.01
C LEU A 189 -0.73 -2.97 -24.74
N VAL A 190 -0.17 -3.92 -23.98
CA VAL A 190 0.63 -3.63 -22.79
C VAL A 190 1.99 -3.09 -23.18
N GLN A 191 2.54 -3.50 -24.32
CA GLN A 191 3.72 -2.84 -24.91
C GLN A 191 3.46 -1.35 -25.16
N LYS A 192 2.31 -0.98 -25.76
CA LYS A 192 1.95 0.43 -25.96
C LYS A 192 1.79 1.18 -24.64
N SER A 193 1.19 0.56 -23.62
CA SER A 193 1.08 1.16 -22.28
C SER A 193 2.45 1.35 -21.62
N LEU A 194 3.37 0.41 -21.82
CA LEU A 194 4.77 0.48 -21.37
C LEU A 194 5.55 1.56 -22.12
N ASP A 195 5.34 1.71 -23.42
CA ASP A 195 5.92 2.78 -24.23
C ASP A 195 5.42 4.17 -23.81
N ILE A 196 4.15 4.31 -23.42
CA ILE A 196 3.59 5.57 -22.91
C ILE A 196 4.28 5.97 -21.59
N VAL A 197 4.36 5.03 -20.64
CA VAL A 197 5.05 5.27 -19.37
C VAL A 197 6.53 5.57 -19.56
N ARG A 198 7.17 4.96 -20.58
CA ARG A 198 8.55 5.23 -20.98
C ARG A 198 8.73 6.64 -21.56
N VAL A 199 7.85 7.08 -22.46
CA VAL A 199 7.94 8.42 -23.06
C VAL A 199 7.76 9.51 -21.99
N ILE A 200 6.86 9.28 -21.03
CA ILE A 200 6.66 10.19 -19.90
C ILE A 200 7.83 10.11 -18.90
N GLY A 201 8.52 8.95 -18.81
CA GLY A 201 9.63 8.72 -17.89
C GLY A 201 11.03 9.11 -18.39
N ASN A 202 11.31 9.11 -19.70
CA ASN A 202 12.65 9.37 -20.25
C ASN A 202 13.03 10.86 -20.34
N GLU A 203 12.09 11.79 -20.23
CA GLU A 203 12.45 13.20 -20.03
C GLU A 203 13.05 13.46 -18.62
N ALA A 204 12.90 12.51 -17.68
CA ALA A 204 13.23 12.69 -16.27
C ALA A 204 14.52 12.01 -15.78
N VAL A 205 15.30 11.33 -16.63
CA VAL A 205 16.41 10.46 -16.15
C VAL A 205 17.72 10.73 -16.89
N HIS A 206 18.36 11.85 -16.55
CA HIS A 206 19.82 11.91 -16.53
C HIS A 206 20.31 11.70 -15.09
N PRO A 207 21.32 10.82 -14.84
CA PRO A 207 21.87 10.62 -13.51
C PRO A 207 22.39 11.95 -12.92
N GLY A 208 21.83 12.39 -11.79
CA GLY A 208 22.27 13.58 -11.06
C GLY A 208 21.34 14.79 -11.09
N VAL A 209 20.17 14.72 -11.74
CA VAL A 209 19.15 15.79 -11.73
C VAL A 209 17.80 15.19 -11.38
N ILE A 210 17.17 15.67 -10.30
CA ILE A 210 15.79 15.30 -9.98
C ILE A 210 14.87 16.16 -10.87
N ASP A 211 14.37 15.60 -11.97
CA ASP A 211 13.50 16.35 -12.88
C ASP A 211 12.14 16.68 -12.22
N LEU A 212 11.63 17.86 -12.54
CA LEU A 212 10.60 18.61 -11.82
C LEU A 212 9.17 18.32 -12.31
N ASN A 213 8.98 17.36 -13.22
CA ASN A 213 7.73 17.18 -13.97
C ASN A 213 6.93 15.90 -13.66
N ASP A 214 7.38 15.01 -12.77
CA ASP A 214 6.55 13.87 -12.33
C ASP A 214 5.31 14.38 -11.58
N ASP A 215 4.16 14.28 -12.22
CA ASP A 215 2.87 14.70 -11.69
C ASP A 215 2.02 13.52 -11.20
N ARG A 216 0.86 13.84 -10.59
CA ARG A 216 -0.05 12.83 -10.04
C ARG A 216 -0.62 11.91 -11.13
N ASP A 217 -0.80 12.43 -12.33
CA ASP A 217 -1.38 11.68 -13.45
C ASP A 217 -0.41 10.60 -13.92
N THR A 218 0.88 10.93 -14.04
CA THR A 218 1.95 9.98 -14.38
C THR A 218 2.03 8.83 -13.37
N ALA A 219 2.05 9.16 -12.07
CA ALA A 219 2.08 8.15 -11.02
C ALA A 219 0.78 7.31 -10.98
N SER A 220 -0.37 7.91 -11.26
CA SER A 220 -1.64 7.19 -11.37
C SER A 220 -1.67 6.22 -12.55
N GLN A 221 -1.08 6.60 -13.69
CA GLN A 221 -0.93 5.69 -14.84
C GLN A 221 0.03 4.54 -14.55
N LEU A 222 1.12 4.80 -13.83
CA LEU A 222 2.07 3.78 -13.38
C LEU A 222 1.39 2.72 -12.49
N LEU A 223 0.51 3.13 -11.58
CA LEU A 223 -0.28 2.21 -10.76
C LEU A 223 -1.13 1.25 -11.62
N ILE A 224 -1.83 1.78 -12.62
CA ILE A 224 -2.67 1.01 -13.56
C ILE A 224 -1.82 0.06 -14.40
N LEU A 225 -0.66 0.53 -14.85
CA LEU A 225 0.24 -0.24 -15.70
C LEU A 225 0.78 -1.49 -14.98
N ILE A 226 1.31 -1.33 -13.77
CA ILE A 226 1.85 -2.45 -12.97
C ILE A 226 0.80 -3.54 -12.80
N ASN A 227 -0.44 -3.15 -12.47
CA ASN A 227 -1.55 -4.09 -12.35
C ASN A 227 -1.88 -4.79 -13.67
N SER A 228 -1.80 -4.09 -14.79
CA SER A 228 -2.05 -4.67 -16.12
C SER A 228 -0.99 -5.71 -16.51
N ILE A 229 0.28 -5.46 -16.17
CA ILE A 229 1.37 -6.43 -16.39
C ILE A 229 1.17 -7.65 -15.50
N ALA A 230 0.86 -7.44 -14.22
CA ALA A 230 0.61 -8.52 -13.28
C ALA A 230 -0.59 -9.39 -13.70
N ASP A 231 -1.67 -8.76 -14.17
CA ASP A 231 -2.86 -9.49 -14.64
C ASP A 231 -2.53 -10.39 -15.83
N GLN A 232 -1.78 -9.88 -16.82
CA GLN A 232 -1.45 -10.67 -18.02
C GLN A 232 -0.36 -11.70 -17.81
N MET A 233 0.65 -11.40 -17.00
CA MET A 233 1.85 -12.24 -16.88
C MET A 233 1.81 -13.18 -15.67
N ILE A 234 0.94 -12.91 -14.69
CA ILE A 234 0.86 -13.70 -13.46
C ILE A 234 -0.56 -14.25 -13.28
N SER A 235 -1.56 -13.39 -13.19
CA SER A 235 -2.95 -13.81 -12.90
C SER A 235 -3.54 -14.66 -14.03
N HIS A 236 -3.36 -14.26 -15.29
CA HIS A 236 -3.91 -14.97 -16.44
C HIS A 236 -3.30 -16.36 -16.63
N PRO A 237 -1.96 -16.56 -16.63
CA PRO A 237 -1.36 -17.89 -16.70
C PRO A 237 -1.81 -18.79 -15.54
N LYS A 238 -1.83 -18.26 -14.31
CA LYS A 238 -2.30 -19.00 -13.13
C LYS A 238 -3.74 -19.48 -13.28
N LYS A 239 -4.63 -18.62 -13.78
CA LYS A 239 -6.04 -18.96 -14.03
C LYS A 239 -6.20 -20.00 -15.13
N VAL A 240 -5.41 -19.91 -16.20
CA VAL A 240 -5.41 -20.90 -17.30
C VAL A 240 -4.91 -22.26 -16.80
N GLU A 241 -3.84 -22.30 -16.02
CA GLU A 241 -3.32 -23.53 -15.40
C GLU A 241 -4.32 -24.16 -14.43
N GLU A 242 -5.00 -23.35 -13.61
CA GLU A 242 -6.03 -23.84 -12.68
C GLU A 242 -7.23 -24.45 -13.46
N LEU A 243 -7.68 -23.79 -14.53
CA LEU A 243 -8.74 -24.29 -15.39
C LEU A 243 -8.31 -25.56 -16.13
N TYR A 244 -7.05 -25.63 -16.59
CA TYR A 244 -6.49 -26.81 -17.23
C TYR A 244 -6.36 -27.98 -16.25
N GLY A 245 -5.95 -27.71 -15.00
CA GLY A 245 -5.86 -28.68 -13.92
C GLY A 245 -7.22 -29.29 -13.53
N LYS A 246 -8.31 -28.55 -13.72
CA LYS A 246 -9.69 -29.04 -13.50
C LYS A 246 -10.23 -29.91 -14.65
N LEU A 247 -9.51 -30.05 -15.78
CA LEU A 247 -9.95 -30.92 -16.87
C LEU A 247 -9.66 -32.40 -16.56
N PRO A 248 -10.56 -33.34 -16.90
CA PRO A 248 -10.32 -34.77 -16.75
C PRO A 248 -9.07 -35.23 -17.55
N GLU A 249 -8.30 -36.14 -16.97
CA GLU A 249 -7.04 -36.69 -17.53
C GLU A 249 -7.14 -37.02 -19.03
N ASN A 250 -8.23 -37.72 -19.42
CA ASN A 250 -8.48 -38.15 -20.80
C ASN A 250 -8.54 -37.00 -21.82
N LYS A 251 -8.94 -35.79 -21.42
CA LYS A 251 -8.98 -34.61 -22.30
C LYS A 251 -7.66 -33.84 -22.29
N ARG A 252 -6.89 -33.90 -21.21
CA ARG A 252 -5.56 -33.27 -21.11
C ARG A 252 -4.56 -33.98 -22.02
N GLU A 253 -4.52 -35.32 -21.96
CA GLU A 253 -3.65 -36.13 -22.84
C GLU A 253 -3.99 -35.97 -24.33
N ALA A 254 -5.28 -35.77 -24.66
CA ALA A 254 -5.71 -35.56 -26.04
C ALA A 254 -5.25 -34.19 -26.60
N MET A 255 -5.22 -33.15 -25.76
CA MET A 255 -4.72 -31.82 -26.15
C MET A 255 -3.19 -31.77 -26.23
N GLU A 256 -2.47 -32.46 -25.34
CA GLU A 256 -1.01 -32.58 -25.41
C GLU A 256 -0.56 -33.32 -26.68
N LYS A 257 -1.25 -34.41 -27.04
CA LYS A 257 -1.02 -35.11 -28.32
C LYS A 257 -1.35 -34.26 -29.55
N GLY A 258 -2.27 -33.30 -29.43
CA GLY A 258 -2.59 -32.31 -30.46
C GLY A 258 -1.50 -31.26 -30.65
N ASN A 259 -1.01 -30.66 -29.57
CA ASN A 259 0.06 -29.64 -29.61
C ASN A 259 1.40 -30.20 -30.11
N ASN A 260 1.72 -31.46 -29.78
CA ASN A 260 2.92 -32.13 -30.30
C ASN A 260 2.88 -32.43 -31.82
N LYS A 261 1.69 -32.43 -32.44
CA LYS A 261 1.57 -32.52 -33.91
C LYS A 261 1.83 -31.18 -34.59
N VAL A 262 1.41 -30.07 -34.00
CA VAL A 262 1.61 -28.72 -34.54
C VAL A 262 3.10 -28.31 -34.49
N LYS A 263 3.81 -28.65 -33.40
CA LYS A 263 5.26 -28.41 -33.26
C LYS A 263 6.16 -29.26 -34.18
N ARG A 264 5.63 -30.29 -34.85
CA ARG A 264 6.39 -31.14 -35.79
C ARG A 264 6.20 -30.72 -37.26
N SER A 265 5.36 -29.73 -37.51
CA SER A 265 5.02 -29.23 -38.85
C SER A 265 5.53 -27.81 -39.14
N GLU A 266 6.30 -27.22 -38.22
CA GLU A 266 7.12 -26.01 -38.40
C GLU A 266 8.61 -26.40 -38.37
#